data_AF-A0A419KZX2-F1
#
_entry.id   AF-A0A419KZX2-F1
#
_cell.length_a   1.000
_cell.length_b   1.000
_cell.length_c   1.000
_cell.angle_alpha   90.00
_cell.angle_beta   90.00
_cell.angle_gamma   90.00
#
_symmetry.space_group_name_H-M   'P 1'
#
loop_
_entity.id
_entity.type
_entity.pdbx_description
1 polymer ?
#
loop_
_entity_poly.entity_id
_entity_poly.type
_entity_poly.pdbx_seq_one_letter_code
_entity_poly.pdbx_strand_id
1 'polypeptide(L)'
;MLTKTLDLVIGGIKARLLKYMGLAGLLFNANMITNNIWVGGLNSPRTIISEGFDTVIDLREEDAQKYRAILEKHGIEYFNIKIPDGMG
;
A
#
# COMPACT_ATOMS: atom_id res chain seq x y z
N MET A 1 -12.45 16.25 23.72
CA MET A 1 -11.30 16.77 22.96
C MET A 1 -10.10 15.82 23.10
N LEU A 2 -9.70 15.44 24.33
CA LEU A 2 -8.68 14.41 24.61
C LEU A 2 -8.88 13.05 23.92
N THR A 3 -10.12 12.56 23.84
CA THR A 3 -10.46 11.27 23.21
C THR A 3 -10.11 11.25 21.71
N LYS A 4 -10.47 12.30 20.97
CA LYS A 4 -10.19 12.42 19.53
C LYS A 4 -8.69 12.43 19.22
N THR A 5 -7.89 13.09 20.06
CA THR A 5 -6.42 13.10 19.90
C THR A 5 -5.82 11.73 20.16
N LEU A 6 -6.28 11.03 21.20
CA LEU A 6 -5.82 9.68 21.51
C LEU A 6 -6.21 8.68 20.41
N ASP A 7 -7.42 8.78 19.87
CA ASP A 7 -7.89 7.96 18.75
C ASP A 7 -7.02 8.16 17.51
N LEU A 8 -6.61 9.41 17.22
CA LEU A 8 -5.75 9.73 16.09
C LEU A 8 -4.34 9.16 16.27
N VAL A 9 -3.78 9.24 17.48
CA VAL A 9 -2.47 8.64 17.82
C VAL A 9 -2.52 7.11 17.68
N ILE A 10 -3.56 6.47 18.24
CA ILE A 10 -3.75 5.01 18.14
C ILE A 10 -3.95 4.60 16.68
N GLY A 11 -4.73 5.37 15.92
CA GLY A 11 -4.94 5.18 14.48
C GLY A 11 -3.63 5.23 13.70
N GLY A 12 -2.79 6.24 13.95
CA GLY A 12 -1.48 6.37 13.33
C GLY A 12 -0.53 5.21 13.65
N ILE A 13 -0.50 4.76 14.90
CA ILE A 13 0.29 3.58 15.32
C ILE A 13 -0.19 2.33 14.57
N LYS A 14 -1.50 2.09 14.52
CA LYS A 14 -2.08 0.94 13.81
C LYS A 14 -1.75 0.99 12.32
N ALA A 15 -1.90 2.15 11.67
CA ALA A 15 -1.61 2.32 10.25
C ALA A 15 -0.13 2.02 9.94
N ARG A 16 0.79 2.52 10.78
CA ARG A 16 2.23 2.25 10.65
C ARG A 16 2.55 0.76 10.87
N LEU A 17 1.92 0.11 11.83
CA LEU A 17 2.09 -1.33 12.05
C LEU A 17 1.62 -2.15 10.84
N LEU A 18 0.44 -1.84 10.29
CA LEU A 18 -0.09 -2.49 9.10
C LEU A 18 0.83 -2.30 7.87
N LYS A 19 1.42 -1.11 7.71
CA LYS A 19 2.43 -0.86 6.66
C LYS A 19 3.61 -1.83 6.79
N TYR A 20 4.16 -2.00 8.00
CA TYR A 20 5.29 -2.92 8.20
C TYR A 20 4.91 -4.38 7.99
N MET A 21 3.73 -4.80 8.43
CA MET A 21 3.23 -6.16 8.21
C MET A 21 3.01 -6.45 6.72
N GLY A 22 2.45 -5.49 5.98
CA GLY A 22 2.29 -5.57 4.52
C GLY A 22 3.62 -5.66 3.78
N LEU A 23 4.62 -4.87 4.19
CA LEU A 23 5.97 -4.92 3.64
C LEU A 23 6.72 -6.23 3.95
N ALA A 24 6.50 -6.79 5.13
CA ALA A 24 7.04 -8.10 5.50
C ALA A 24 6.31 -9.28 4.83
N GLY A 25 5.18 -9.02 4.14
CA GLY A 25 4.34 -10.05 3.55
C GLY A 25 3.59 -10.91 4.58
N LEU A 26 3.46 -10.42 5.82
CA LEU A 26 2.76 -11.12 6.91
C LEU A 26 1.24 -10.93 6.85
N LEU A 27 0.79 -9.90 6.14
CA LEU A 27 -0.63 -9.58 5.94
C LEU A 27 -0.79 -8.85 4.61
N PHE A 28 -1.90 -9.09 3.93
CA PHE A 28 -2.27 -8.28 2.78
C PHE A 28 -2.96 -7.00 3.26
N ASN A 29 -2.27 -5.87 3.12
CA ASN A 29 -2.69 -4.55 3.57
C ASN A 29 -3.55 -3.85 2.50
N ALA A 30 -4.67 -4.45 2.13
CA ALA A 30 -5.65 -3.86 1.22
C ALA A 30 -7.04 -4.46 1.46
N ASN A 31 -8.06 -3.69 1.09
CA ASN A 31 -9.45 -4.13 1.10
C ASN A 31 -9.99 -4.16 -0.32
N MET A 32 -10.81 -5.17 -0.61
CA MET A 32 -11.52 -5.28 -1.88
C MET A 32 -12.65 -4.24 -1.90
N ILE A 33 -12.66 -3.40 -2.92
CA ILE A 33 -13.72 -2.40 -3.15
C ILE A 33 -14.74 -2.94 -4.16
N THR A 34 -14.25 -3.62 -5.20
CA THR A 34 -15.06 -4.35 -6.20
C THR A 34 -14.35 -5.66 -6.55
N ASN A 35 -14.99 -6.51 -7.35
CA ASN A 35 -14.45 -7.81 -7.76
C ASN A 35 -13.06 -7.76 -8.44
N ASN A 36 -12.61 -6.57 -8.86
CA ASN A 36 -11.35 -6.35 -9.56
C ASN A 36 -10.55 -5.15 -9.03
N ILE A 37 -11.01 -4.47 -7.97
CA ILE A 37 -10.32 -3.30 -7.42
C ILE A 37 -10.06 -3.50 -5.94
N TRP A 38 -8.80 -3.31 -5.57
CA TRP A 38 -8.34 -3.34 -4.19
C TRP A 38 -7.69 -2.01 -3.84
N VAL A 39 -7.99 -1.48 -2.67
CA VAL A 39 -7.43 -0.21 -2.17
C VAL A 39 -6.82 -0.46 -0.80
N GLY A 40 -5.59 0.00 -0.62
CA GLY A 40 -4.82 -0.33 0.57
C GLY A 40 -3.55 0.48 0.72
N GLY A 41 -2.81 0.12 1.76
CA GLY A 41 -1.46 0.63 1.96
C GLY A 41 -0.42 -0.17 1.17
N LEU A 42 0.85 0.14 1.43
CA LEU A 42 1.96 -0.52 0.77
C LEU A 42 2.04 -2.01 1.16
N ASN A 43 2.18 -2.86 0.16
CA ASN A 43 2.41 -4.30 0.27
C ASN A 43 3.74 -4.68 -0.36
N SER A 44 4.34 -5.79 0.07
CA SER A 44 5.54 -6.32 -0.57
C SER A 44 5.28 -6.70 -2.04
N PRO A 45 6.26 -6.58 -2.97
CA PRO A 45 6.08 -7.03 -4.35
C PRO A 45 5.68 -8.51 -4.43
N ARG A 46 6.24 -9.33 -3.54
CA ARG A 46 5.95 -10.77 -3.48
C ARG A 46 4.46 -11.02 -3.21
N THR A 47 3.86 -10.24 -2.31
CA THR A 47 2.43 -10.33 -1.99
C THR A 47 1.58 -9.95 -3.20
N ILE A 48 1.91 -8.86 -3.89
CA ILE A 48 1.18 -8.46 -5.11
C ILE A 48 1.22 -9.58 -6.16
N ILE A 49 2.40 -10.17 -6.38
CA ILE A 49 2.59 -11.26 -7.34
C ILE A 49 1.80 -12.51 -6.92
N SER A 50 1.80 -12.88 -5.64
CA SER A 50 1.10 -14.08 -5.16
C SER A 50 -0.42 -13.98 -5.19
N GLU A 51 -0.95 -12.78 -4.98
CA GLU A 51 -2.39 -12.52 -5.08
C GLU A 51 -2.87 -12.43 -6.54
N GLY A 52 -1.96 -12.42 -7.52
CA GLY A 52 -2.28 -12.48 -8.94
C GLY A 52 -2.77 -11.17 -9.54
N PHE A 53 -2.34 -10.02 -8.99
CA PHE A 53 -2.62 -8.71 -9.59
C PHE A 53 -1.87 -8.55 -10.92
N ASP A 54 -2.56 -8.00 -11.92
CA ASP A 54 -1.99 -7.65 -13.22
C ASP A 54 -1.56 -6.18 -13.29
N THR A 55 -2.13 -5.32 -12.45
CA THR A 55 -1.93 -3.87 -12.47
C THR A 55 -1.77 -3.30 -11.06
N VAL A 56 -0.83 -2.37 -10.90
CA VAL A 56 -0.65 -1.58 -9.67
C VAL A 56 -0.65 -0.09 -9.99
N ILE A 57 -1.51 0.66 -9.31
CA ILE A 57 -1.50 2.12 -9.29
C ILE A 57 -0.93 2.59 -7.94
N ASP A 58 0.28 3.15 -7.97
CA ASP A 58 0.95 3.67 -6.78
C ASP A 58 0.78 5.19 -6.68
N LEU A 59 0.21 5.64 -5.57
CA LEU A 59 -0.05 7.05 -5.29
C LEU A 59 1.07 7.74 -4.51
N ARG A 60 2.07 6.99 -4.04
CA ARG A 60 3.17 7.51 -3.22
C ARG A 60 4.05 8.48 -4.01
N GLU A 61 4.56 9.47 -3.29
CA GLU A 61 5.53 10.44 -3.81
C GLU A 61 6.97 9.88 -3.86
N GLU A 62 7.27 8.92 -2.98
CA GLU A 62 8.57 8.27 -2.79
C GLU A 62 9.10 7.63 -4.09
N ASP A 63 10.43 7.58 -4.24
CA ASP A 63 11.06 6.84 -5.33
C ASP A 63 10.86 5.33 -5.14
N ALA A 64 10.03 4.74 -6.01
CA ALA A 64 9.67 3.33 -6.01
C ALA A 64 10.35 2.54 -7.14
N GLN A 65 11.46 3.00 -7.73
CA GLN A 65 12.13 2.35 -8.87
C GLN A 65 12.37 0.84 -8.67
N LYS A 66 12.90 0.42 -7.51
CA LYS A 66 13.15 -1.00 -7.22
C LYS A 66 11.85 -1.80 -7.16
N TYR A 67 10.81 -1.22 -6.56
CA TYR A 67 9.49 -1.84 -6.43
C TYR A 67 8.87 -2.06 -7.80
N ARG A 68 8.85 -1.00 -8.62
CA ARG A 68 8.43 -1.01 -10.02
C ARG A 68 9.16 -2.08 -10.81
N ALA A 69 10.49 -2.10 -10.77
CA ALA A 69 11.30 -3.04 -11.54
C ALA A 69 11.01 -4.52 -11.20
N ILE A 70 10.68 -4.82 -9.94
CA ILE A 70 10.30 -6.18 -9.53
C ILE A 70 8.93 -6.56 -10.12
N LEU A 71 7.95 -5.67 -10.04
CA LEU A 71 6.60 -5.92 -10.56
C LEU A 71 6.59 -6.06 -12.08
N GLU A 72 7.21 -5.13 -12.80
CA GLU A 72 7.29 -5.15 -14.27
C GLU A 72 8.01 -6.41 -14.77
N LYS A 73 9.03 -6.90 -14.05
CA LYS A 73 9.71 -8.17 -14.38
C LYS A 73 8.77 -9.39 -14.33
N HIS A 74 7.68 -9.32 -13.56
CA HIS A 74 6.68 -10.37 -13.45
C HIS A 74 5.44 -10.09 -14.33
N GLY A 75 5.52 -9.15 -15.27
CA GLY A 75 4.44 -8.83 -16.19
C GLY A 75 3.32 -7.99 -15.59
N ILE A 76 3.55 -7.37 -14.42
CA ILE A 76 2.56 -6.52 -13.75
C ILE A 76 2.75 -5.08 -14.25
N GLU A 77 1.69 -4.48 -14.77
CA GLU A 77 1.68 -3.08 -15.18
C GLU A 77 1.77 -2.16 -13.96
N TYR A 78 2.63 -1.13 -14.04
CA TYR A 78 2.89 -0.24 -12.92
C TYR A 78 2.74 1.22 -13.31
N PHE A 79 1.80 1.91 -12.67
CA PHE A 79 1.56 3.34 -12.85
C PHE A 79 1.84 4.07 -11.53
N ASN A 80 2.70 5.09 -11.56
CA ASN A 80 2.90 5.96 -10.40
C ASN A 80 2.29 7.34 -10.69
N ILE A 81 1.20 7.64 -9.99
CA ILE A 81 0.53 8.94 -10.02
C ILE A 81 0.79 9.59 -8.67
N LYS A 82 1.78 10.48 -8.60
CA LYS A 82 2.16 11.10 -7.32
C LYS A 82 1.05 12.02 -6.83
N ILE A 83 0.41 11.64 -5.73
CA ILE A 83 -0.60 12.45 -5.05
C ILE A 83 -0.02 12.88 -3.70
N PRO A 84 0.19 14.20 -3.48
CA PRO A 84 0.64 14.69 -2.18
C PRO A 84 -0.33 14.31 -1.09
N ASP A 85 0.17 13.69 -0.03
CA ASP A 85 -0.64 13.44 1.16
C ASP A 85 -0.83 14.77 1.89
N GLY A 86 -2.07 15.27 1.93
CA GLY A 86 -2.43 16.66 2.20
C GLY A 86 -2.31 17.10 3.66
N MET A 87 -1.30 16.60 4.39
CA MET A 87 -1.07 16.61 5.85
C MET A 87 -1.37 15.26 6.50
N GLY A 88 -0.30 14.52 6.83
CA GLY A 88 -0.34 13.46 7.84
C GLY A 88 -0.47 14.02 9.25
#